data_AF-A0A950CTW4-F1
#
_entry.id   AF-A0A950CTW4-F1
#
_cell.length_a   1.000
_cell.length_b   1.000
_cell.length_c   1.000
_cell.angle_alpha   90.00
_cell.angle_beta   90.00
_cell.angle_gamma   90.00
#
_symmetry.space_group_name_H-M   'P 1'
#
loop_
_entity.id
_entity.type
_entity.pdbx_description
1 polymer ?
#
loop_
_entity_poly.entity_id
_entity_poly.type
_entity_poly.pdbx_seq_one_letter_code
_entity_poly.pdbx_strand_id
1 'polypeptide(L)'
;MALMLCVYLSDGPHTVRGLAQYLRISKPAVSRALDRLGELGYVRRERDDLDRRNVLVQRTQNGAIFLTAFAGMVDDAKAHVATQPARMVELVAETTVQPPEARPAEQWATV
;
A
#
# COMPACT_ATOMS: atom_id res chain seq x y z
N MET A 1 -2.47 -4.51 0.42
CA MET A 1 -2.97 -5.16 -0.82
C MET A 1 -1.88 -5.55 -1.82
N ALA A 2 -0.69 -4.94 -1.81
CA ALA A 2 0.39 -5.27 -2.76
C ALA A 2 0.72 -6.78 -2.87
N LEU A 3 0.74 -7.51 -1.74
CA LEU A 3 0.98 -8.96 -1.73
C LEU A 3 -0.08 -9.76 -2.50
N MET A 4 -1.36 -9.44 -2.33
CA MET A 4 -2.45 -10.08 -3.08
C MET A 4 -2.27 -9.86 -4.58
N LEU A 5 -2.01 -8.62 -4.99
CA LEU A 5 -1.79 -8.30 -6.41
C LEU A 5 -0.58 -9.05 -6.97
N CYS A 6 0.54 -9.11 -6.24
CA CYS A 6 1.72 -9.85 -6.70
C CYS A 6 1.43 -11.35 -6.87
N VAL A 7 0.76 -11.95 -5.88
CA VAL A 7 0.46 -13.39 -5.90
C VAL A 7 -0.49 -13.77 -7.04
N TYR A 8 -1.38 -12.88 -7.46
CA TYR A 8 -2.37 -13.19 -8.50
C TYR A 8 -1.99 -12.69 -9.90
N LEU A 9 -1.11 -11.69 -10.01
CA LEU A 9 -0.70 -11.11 -11.30
C LEU A 9 0.67 -11.58 -11.80
N SER A 10 1.52 -12.13 -10.94
CA SER A 10 2.85 -12.63 -11.32
C SER A 10 2.85 -14.14 -11.45
N ASP A 11 3.62 -14.69 -12.39
CA ASP A 11 3.74 -16.13 -12.56
C ASP A 11 4.58 -16.80 -11.45
N GLY A 12 4.29 -18.08 -11.24
CA GLY A 12 5.16 -19.02 -10.54
C GLY A 12 4.75 -19.38 -9.11
N PRO A 13 5.46 -20.34 -8.51
CA PRO A 13 5.32 -20.65 -7.10
C PRO A 13 5.86 -19.47 -6.27
N HIS A 14 4.97 -18.77 -5.59
CA HIS A 14 5.37 -17.66 -4.73
C HIS A 14 5.95 -18.18 -3.42
N THR A 15 7.04 -17.59 -2.96
CA THR A 15 7.64 -17.90 -1.66
C THR A 15 7.72 -16.64 -0.81
N VAL A 16 7.76 -16.80 0.52
CA VAL A 16 7.98 -15.67 1.44
C VAL A 16 9.26 -14.91 1.08
N ARG A 17 10.33 -15.63 0.74
CA ARG A 17 11.61 -15.04 0.34
C ARG A 17 11.50 -14.24 -0.95
N GLY A 18 10.89 -14.82 -1.98
CA GLY A 18 10.72 -14.17 -3.28
C GLY A 18 9.84 -12.93 -3.18
N LEU A 19 8.72 -13.01 -2.44
CA LEU A 19 7.81 -11.88 -2.22
C LEU A 19 8.49 -10.74 -1.45
N ALA A 20 9.31 -11.05 -0.44
CA ALA A 20 10.06 -10.03 0.31
C ALA A 20 11.06 -9.28 -0.58
N GLN A 21 11.76 -10.01 -1.46
CA GLN A 21 12.70 -9.42 -2.41
C GLN A 21 11.98 -8.57 -3.47
N TYR A 22 10.88 -9.08 -4.03
CA TYR A 22 10.10 -8.39 -5.05
C TYR A 22 9.49 -7.09 -4.53
N LEU A 23 8.87 -7.13 -3.34
CA LEU A 23 8.22 -5.99 -2.72
C LEU A 23 9.18 -5.08 -1.94
N ARG A 24 10.46 -5.45 -1.83
CA ARG A 24 11.49 -4.72 -1.05
C ARG A 24 11.07 -4.45 0.39
N ILE A 25 10.43 -5.43 1.03
CA ILE A 25 10.02 -5.37 2.44
C ILE A 25 10.61 -6.53 3.23
N SER A 26 10.59 -6.42 4.56
CA SER A 26 11.17 -7.45 5.42
C SER A 26 10.39 -8.77 5.36
N LYS A 27 11.09 -9.91 5.46
CA LYS A 27 10.47 -11.24 5.50
C LYS A 27 9.41 -11.38 6.62
N PRO A 28 9.62 -10.84 7.85
CA PRO A 28 8.58 -10.87 8.88
C PRO A 28 7.33 -10.08 8.51
N ALA A 29 7.47 -8.96 7.77
CA ALA A 29 6.31 -8.22 7.27
C ALA A 29 5.51 -9.03 6.25
N VAL A 30 6.20 -9.70 5.32
CA VAL A 30 5.55 -10.62 4.36
C VAL A 30 4.85 -11.76 5.08
N SER A 31 5.51 -12.41 6.04
CA SER A 31 4.89 -13.50 6.81
C SER A 31 3.62 -13.00 7.48
N ARG A 32 3.69 -11.95 8.31
CA ARG A 32 2.51 -11.41 9.02
C ARG A 32 1.36 -11.06 8.08
N ALA A 33 1.65 -10.51 6.90
CA ALA A 33 0.62 -10.22 5.92
C ALA A 33 0.02 -11.50 5.30
N LEU A 34 0.83 -12.51 4.97
CA LEU A 34 0.35 -13.80 4.49
C LEU A 34 -0.41 -14.60 5.56
N ASP A 35 -0.04 -14.47 6.83
CA ASP A 35 -0.81 -15.02 7.95
C ASP A 35 -2.25 -14.47 7.93
N ARG A 36 -2.39 -13.14 7.83
CA ARG A 36 -3.71 -12.48 7.77
C ARG A 36 -4.49 -12.82 6.51
N LEU A 37 -3.83 -12.87 5.36
CA LEU A 37 -4.48 -13.27 4.11
C LEU A 37 -4.91 -14.76 4.15
N GLY A 38 -4.17 -15.59 4.87
CA GLY A 38 -4.52 -16.99 5.12
C GLY A 38 -5.73 -17.14 6.04
N GLU A 39 -5.79 -16.35 7.12
CA GLU A 39 -6.96 -16.27 8.03
C GLU A 39 -8.23 -15.87 7.28
N LEU A 40 -8.12 -14.96 6.30
CA LEU A 40 -9.22 -14.55 5.42
C LEU A 40 -9.53 -15.56 4.30
N GLY A 41 -8.74 -16.62 4.17
CA GLY A 41 -8.89 -17.65 3.14
C GLY A 41 -8.52 -17.19 1.72
N TYR A 42 -7.80 -16.08 1.56
CA TYR A 42 -7.45 -15.51 0.25
C TYR A 42 -6.18 -16.10 -0.36
N VAL A 43 -5.33 -16.71 0.47
CA VAL A 43 -4.13 -17.45 0.05
C VAL A 43 -3.94 -18.67 0.95
N ARG A 44 -3.28 -19.71 0.45
CA ARG A 44 -2.88 -20.88 1.25
C ARG A 44 -1.36 -20.94 1.33
N ARG A 45 -0.84 -21.35 2.50
CA ARG A 45 0.58 -21.61 2.71
C ARG A 45 0.82 -23.09 2.84
N GLU A 46 1.77 -23.61 2.09
CA GLU A 46 2.14 -25.03 2.11
C GLU A 46 3.67 -25.12 2.15
N ARG A 47 4.19 -26.03 2.98
CA ARG A 47 5.62 -26.31 2.95
C ARG A 47 5.90 -27.12 1.71
N ASP A 48 6.98 -26.79 1.03
CA ASP A 48 7.42 -27.56 -0.13
C ASP A 48 7.84 -28.98 0.31
N ASP A 49 7.37 -29.98 -0.42
CA ASP A 49 7.64 -31.40 -0.13
C ASP A 49 9.11 -31.77 -0.42
N LEU A 50 9.76 -31.05 -1.34
CA LEU A 50 11.15 -31.27 -1.71
C LEU A 50 12.13 -30.55 -0.76
N ASP A 51 11.74 -29.38 -0.24
CA ASP A 51 12.51 -28.65 0.78
C ASP A 51 11.59 -27.96 1.79
N ARG A 52 11.40 -28.59 2.96
CA ARG A 52 10.52 -28.08 4.03
C ARG A 52 10.91 -26.72 4.59
N ARG A 53 12.09 -26.18 4.25
CA ARG A 53 12.51 -24.81 4.59
C ARG A 53 11.83 -23.78 3.71
N ASN A 54 11.28 -24.21 2.58
CA ASN A 54 10.57 -23.37 1.64
C ASN A 54 9.06 -23.41 1.93
N VAL A 55 8.45 -22.23 1.94
CA VAL A 55 7.00 -22.07 2.10
C VAL A 55 6.45 -21.49 0.82
N LEU A 56 5.65 -22.30 0.14
CA LEU A 56 4.94 -21.94 -1.07
C LEU A 56 3.61 -21.26 -0.70
N VAL A 57 3.27 -20.24 -1.46
CA VAL A 57 2.01 -19.50 -1.35
C VAL A 57 1.18 -19.83 -2.59
N GLN A 58 0.01 -20.39 -2.34
CA GLN A 58 -0.96 -20.77 -3.35
C GLN A 58 -2.15 -19.81 -3.35
N ARG A 59 -2.70 -19.59 -4.55
CA ARG A 59 -3.95 -18.85 -4.77
C ARG A 59 -5.13 -19.69 -4.28
N THR A 60 -6.21 -19.02 -3.89
CA THR A 60 -7.47 -19.67 -3.52
C THR A 60 -8.61 -19.12 -4.36
N GLN A 61 -9.70 -19.87 -4.46
CA GLN A 61 -10.90 -19.38 -5.14
C GLN A 61 -11.48 -18.14 -4.44
N ASN A 62 -11.51 -18.12 -3.11
CA ASN A 62 -11.99 -16.96 -2.34
C ASN A 62 -11.16 -15.71 -2.59
N GLY A 63 -9.84 -15.83 -2.72
CA GLY A 63 -8.98 -14.69 -3.04
C GLY A 63 -9.20 -14.16 -4.46
N ALA A 64 -9.49 -15.04 -5.43
CA ALA A 64 -9.89 -14.62 -6.77
C ALA A 64 -11.22 -13.85 -6.76
N ILE A 65 -12.24 -14.36 -6.05
CA ILE A 65 -13.54 -13.68 -5.90
C ILE A 65 -13.37 -12.30 -5.25
N PHE A 66 -12.57 -12.22 -4.18
CA PHE A 66 -12.24 -10.96 -3.53
C PHE A 66 -11.59 -9.96 -4.51
N LEU A 67 -10.63 -10.40 -5.32
CA LEU A 67 -9.94 -9.53 -6.27
C LEU A 67 -10.88 -9.02 -7.38
N THR A 68 -11.84 -9.82 -7.82
CA THR A 68 -12.87 -9.35 -8.77
C THR A 68 -13.72 -8.24 -8.16
N ALA A 69 -14.18 -8.41 -6.91
CA ALA A 69 -14.93 -7.36 -6.22
C ALA A 69 -14.06 -6.11 -5.96
N PHE A 70 -12.79 -6.32 -5.60
CA PHE A 70 -11.83 -5.23 -5.41
C PHE A 70 -11.56 -4.45 -6.69
N ALA A 71 -11.49 -5.11 -7.84
CA ALA A 71 -11.34 -4.45 -9.13
C ALA A 71 -12.50 -3.49 -9.42
N GLY A 72 -13.74 -3.90 -9.15
CA GLY A 72 -14.91 -3.02 -9.26
C GLY A 72 -14.79 -1.76 -8.40
N MET A 73 -14.39 -1.91 -7.13
CA MET A 73 -14.15 -0.76 -6.23
C MET A 73 -13.04 0.17 -6.75
N VAL A 74 -11.99 -0.38 -7.36
CA VAL A 74 -10.93 0.41 -7.97
C VAL A 74 -11.44 1.18 -9.19
N ASP A 75 -12.32 0.59 -9.98
CA ASP A 75 -12.94 1.26 -11.13
C ASP A 75 -13.89 2.40 -10.71
N ASP A 76 -14.70 2.19 -9.66
CA ASP A 76 -15.52 3.24 -9.07
C ASP A 76 -14.66 4.39 -8.52
N ALA A 77 -13.57 4.06 -7.82
CA ALA A 77 -12.65 5.05 -7.28
C ALA A 77 -11.98 5.88 -8.37
N LYS A 78 -11.65 5.30 -9.54
CA LYS A 78 -11.08 6.03 -10.68
C LYS A 78 -12.04 7.13 -11.16
N ALA A 79 -13.35 6.88 -11.19
CA ALA A 79 -14.33 7.88 -11.60
C ALA A 79 -14.35 9.10 -10.66
N HIS A 80 -14.22 8.86 -9.36
CA HIS A 80 -14.15 9.93 -8.36
C HIS A 80 -12.85 10.75 -8.46
N VAL A 81 -11.70 10.08 -8.60
CA VAL A 81 -10.40 10.76 -8.74
C VAL A 81 -10.33 11.56 -10.04
N ALA A 82 -10.86 11.04 -11.15
CA ALA A 82 -10.93 11.73 -12.43
C ALA A 82 -11.81 13.00 -12.40
N THR A 83 -12.75 13.07 -11.46
CA THR A 83 -13.62 14.25 -11.24
C THR A 83 -12.97 15.27 -10.27
N GLN A 84 -11.83 14.93 -9.66
CA GLN A 84 -11.09 15.75 -8.67
C GLN A 84 -9.81 16.47 -9.16
N PRO A 85 -9.59 16.81 -10.45
CA PRO A 85 -8.32 17.45 -10.84
C PRO A 85 -8.19 18.91 -10.40
N ALA A 86 -9.28 19.62 -10.07
CA ALA A 86 -9.23 21.06 -9.79
C ALA A 86 -9.02 21.42 -8.29
N ARG A 87 -9.50 20.61 -7.34
CA ARG A 87 -9.58 21.04 -5.93
C ARG A 87 -8.30 20.84 -5.12
N MET A 88 -7.37 20.00 -5.59
CA MET A 88 -6.10 19.76 -4.90
C MET A 88 -5.07 20.88 -5.17
N VAL A 89 -5.24 21.65 -6.24
CA VAL A 89 -4.42 22.85 -6.53
C VAL A 89 -4.94 24.08 -5.76
N GLU A 90 -6.26 24.21 -5.56
CA GLU A 90 -6.84 25.35 -4.83
C GLU A 90 -6.51 25.34 -3.32
N LEU A 91 -6.41 24.18 -2.67
CA LEU A 91 -6.18 24.13 -1.22
C LEU A 91 -4.76 24.58 -0.80
N VAL A 92 -3.79 24.58 -1.73
CA VAL A 92 -2.42 25.07 -1.46
C VAL A 92 -2.32 26.59 -1.66
N ALA A 93 -3.24 27.21 -2.42
CA ALA A 93 -3.19 28.64 -2.72
C ALA A 93 -3.67 29.53 -1.55
N GLU A 94 -4.49 29.02 -0.62
CA GLU A 94 -5.03 29.83 0.49
C GLU A 94 -4.12 29.91 1.72
N THR A 95 -3.00 29.18 1.76
CA THR A 95 -1.99 29.34 2.84
C THR A 95 -0.87 30.26 2.38
N THR A 96 -1.20 31.48 1.96
CA THR A 96 -0.19 32.55 1.95
C THR A 96 -0.16 33.14 3.35
N VAL A 97 0.71 32.57 4.20
CA VAL A 97 1.07 33.15 5.49
C VAL A 97 1.56 34.57 5.22
N GLN A 98 0.82 35.56 5.71
CA GLN A 98 1.23 36.96 5.70
C GLN A 98 2.61 37.05 6.41
N PRO A 99 3.65 37.60 5.75
CA PRO A 99 4.93 37.76 6.41
C PRO A 99 4.73 38.64 7.66
N PRO A 100 5.35 38.31 8.81
CA PRO A 100 5.20 39.12 10.01
C PRO A 100 5.71 40.52 9.72
N GLU A 101 4.86 41.54 9.95
CA GLU A 101 5.26 42.93 9.88
C GLU A 101 6.53 43.14 10.71
N ALA A 102 7.59 43.59 10.04
CA ALA A 102 8.84 43.94 10.69
C ALA A 102 8.55 45.04 11.73
N ARG A 103 8.68 44.71 13.02
CA ARG A 103 8.68 45.74 14.06
C ARG A 103 9.87 46.68 13.81
N PRO A 104 9.67 48.01 13.78
CA PRO A 104 10.75 48.97 13.58
C PRO A 104 11.86 48.78 14.63
N ALA A 105 13.11 48.76 14.17
CA ALA A 105 14.30 48.42 14.94
C ALA A 105 14.74 49.47 15.99
N GLU A 106 13.85 50.36 16.42
CA GLU A 106 14.18 51.53 17.25
C GLU A 106 13.81 51.40 18.74
N GLN A 107 13.24 50.26 19.16
CA GLN A 107 12.71 50.12 20.54
C GLN A 107 13.68 49.52 21.57
N TRP A 108 14.96 49.25 21.24
CA TRP A 108 15.90 48.64 22.19
C TRP A 108 16.93 49.61 22.81
N ALA A 109 16.92 50.88 22.45
CA ALA A 109 17.90 51.86 22.95
C ALA A 109 17.25 52.93 23.82
N THR A 110 16.70 52.58 24.99
CA THR A 110 16.76 53.43 26.20
C THR A 110 16.43 52.61 27.46
N VAL A 111 17.26 52.81 28.49
CA VAL A 111 17.20 52.36 29.90
C VAL A 111 17.92 51.05 30.21
#